data_AF-A0A2T0FCZ4-F1
#
_entry.id   AF-A0A2T0FCZ4-F1
#
_cell.length_a   1.000
_cell.length_b   1.000
_cell.length_c   1.000
_cell.angle_alpha   90.00
_cell.angle_beta   90.00
_cell.angle_gamma   90.00
#
_symmetry.space_group_name_H-M   'P 1'
#
loop_
_entity.id
_entity.type
_entity.pdbx_description
1 polymer ?
#
loop_
_entity_poly.entity_id
_entity_poly.type
_entity_poly.pdbx_seq_one_letter_code
_entity_poly.pdbx_strand_id
1 'polypeptide(L)'
;MQVTFRKVSLEVDDNLSIKELQGLIEKQFHVPASGQSFLANGKRIVLNPEAKISDPVGGKTPTKIMVLGSSQQKSDEIASSANAYIRQEARREQAVASLAARKRAPAVTTAPTEYTFHEIKALPYGDSQGALDYLQRIKDDLGVRVLMEKYKLKVNVLSELDPALNTGSKERRLGLNRNRGEMIELRIRTDDYMGFCNFNEVKKVLCHELAHNTQDDHDEAFWKVCRLYEREINQGWGTGHRLDS
;
A
#
# COMPACT_ATOMS: atom_id res chain seq x y z
N MET A 1 -33.12 42.22 32.51
CA MET A 1 -32.21 41.10 32.87
C MET A 1 -31.07 41.04 31.86
N GLN A 2 -29.82 40.82 32.29
CA GLN A 2 -28.70 40.70 31.35
C GLN A 2 -28.35 39.23 31.07
N VAL A 3 -28.38 38.81 29.80
CA VAL A 3 -27.98 37.46 29.36
C VAL A 3 -26.68 37.55 28.56
N THR A 4 -25.64 36.84 28.98
CA THR A 4 -24.34 36.83 28.32
C THR A 4 -24.06 35.48 27.67
N PHE A 5 -23.73 35.48 26.37
CA PHE A 5 -23.21 34.34 25.62
C PHE A 5 -21.88 34.71 24.96
N ARG A 6 -20.79 33.99 25.24
CA ARG A 6 -19.45 34.21 24.64
C ARG A 6 -19.00 35.68 24.58
N LYS A 7 -19.15 36.40 25.70
CA LYS A 7 -18.84 37.83 25.88
C LYS A 7 -19.80 38.82 25.19
N VAL A 8 -20.82 38.36 24.47
CA VAL A 8 -21.92 39.20 23.97
C VAL A 8 -23.01 39.24 25.02
N SER A 9 -23.47 40.43 25.39
CA SER A 9 -24.57 40.59 26.37
C SER A 9 -25.82 41.11 25.66
N LEU A 10 -26.96 40.51 25.99
CA LEU A 10 -28.28 40.89 25.54
C LEU A 10 -29.09 41.35 26.75
N GLU A 11 -29.83 42.45 26.60
CA GLU A 11 -30.84 42.85 27.57
C GLU A 11 -32.16 42.19 27.17
N VAL A 12 -32.72 41.42 28.10
CA VAL A 12 -34.00 40.73 27.91
C VAL A 12 -34.95 41.08 29.04
N ASP A 13 -36.25 40.99 28.76
CA ASP A 13 -37.32 41.21 29.73
C ASP A 13 -37.24 40.20 30.89
N ASP A 14 -37.52 40.66 32.10
CA ASP A 14 -37.47 39.89 33.35
C ASP A 14 -38.63 38.88 33.47
N ASN A 15 -39.68 39.02 32.66
CA ASN A 15 -40.86 38.15 32.65
C ASN A 15 -40.82 37.03 31.60
N LEU A 16 -39.79 36.97 30.76
CA LEU A 16 -39.66 35.92 29.76
C LEU A 16 -39.53 34.54 30.42
N SER A 17 -40.11 33.53 29.79
CA SER A 17 -39.96 32.13 30.20
C SER A 17 -38.61 31.57 29.73
N ILE A 18 -38.14 30.50 30.39
CA ILE A 18 -36.91 29.79 29.97
C ILE A 18 -37.04 29.27 28.53
N LYS A 19 -38.23 28.81 28.12
CA LYS A 19 -38.49 28.32 26.75
C LYS A 19 -38.36 29.44 25.70
N GLU A 20 -38.87 30.63 25.98
CA GLU A 20 -38.74 31.77 25.06
C GLU A 20 -37.29 32.26 24.95
N LEU A 21 -36.56 32.26 26.08
CA LEU A 21 -35.14 32.57 26.08
C LEU A 21 -34.32 31.57 25.26
N GLN A 22 -34.63 30.27 25.37
CA GLN A 22 -34.00 29.22 24.57
C GLN A 22 -34.19 29.46 23.07
N GLY A 23 -35.41 29.79 22.65
CA GLY A 23 -35.74 30.10 21.26
C GLY A 23 -35.05 31.36 20.74
N LEU A 24 -34.92 32.40 21.57
CA LEU A 24 -34.18 33.62 21.22
C LEU A 24 -32.68 33.33 21.03
N ILE A 25 -32.09 32.51 21.89
CA ILE A 25 -30.68 32.11 21.78
C ILE A 25 -30.45 31.22 20.56
N GLU A 26 -31.39 30.32 20.27
CA GLU A 26 -31.33 29.46 19.09
C GLU A 26 -31.39 30.28 17.80
N LYS A 27 -32.32 31.25 17.72
CA LYS A 27 -32.46 32.14 16.57
C LYS A 27 -31.25 33.08 16.38
N GLN A 28 -30.72 33.63 17.48
CA GLN A 28 -29.66 34.64 17.41
C GLN A 28 -28.25 34.02 17.31
N PHE A 29 -27.99 32.93 18.03
CA PHE A 29 -26.66 32.34 18.18
C PHE A 29 -26.53 30.94 17.56
N HIS A 30 -27.60 30.41 16.95
CA HIS A 30 -27.59 29.09 16.28
C HIS A 30 -27.10 27.97 17.21
N VAL A 31 -27.49 28.05 18.48
CA VAL A 31 -27.23 27.03 19.51
C VAL A 31 -28.55 26.32 19.79
N PRO A 32 -28.67 25.01 19.52
CA PRO A 32 -29.92 24.28 19.72
C PRO A 32 -30.31 24.26 21.20
N ALA A 33 -31.60 24.35 21.52
CA ALA A 33 -32.10 24.34 22.89
C ALA A 33 -31.60 23.15 23.74
N SER A 34 -31.35 21.99 23.11
CA SER A 34 -30.79 20.78 23.75
C SER A 34 -29.33 20.93 24.22
N GLY A 35 -28.57 21.84 23.61
CA GLY A 35 -27.17 22.12 23.93
C GLY A 35 -26.96 23.36 24.80
N GLN A 36 -28.04 24.03 25.23
CA GLN A 36 -27.98 25.24 26.04
C GLN A 36 -27.98 24.90 27.53
N SER A 37 -26.97 25.40 28.24
CA SER A 37 -26.91 25.35 29.70
C SER A 37 -26.88 26.76 30.26
N PHE A 38 -27.81 27.06 31.16
CA PHE A 38 -27.94 28.37 31.81
C PHE A 38 -27.32 28.35 33.20
N LEU A 39 -26.54 29.39 33.49
CA LEU A 39 -25.91 29.62 34.79
C LEU A 39 -26.34 30.99 35.32
N ALA A 40 -26.82 31.04 36.56
CA ALA A 40 -27.13 32.27 37.28
C ALA A 40 -26.47 32.26 38.66
N ASN A 41 -25.81 33.35 39.05
CA ASN A 41 -25.09 33.45 40.33
C ASN A 41 -24.10 32.28 40.58
N GLY A 42 -23.49 31.75 39.50
CA GLY A 42 -22.59 30.59 39.57
C GLY A 42 -23.27 29.23 39.74
N LYS A 43 -24.60 29.16 39.80
CA LYS A 43 -25.38 27.93 39.90
C LYS A 43 -26.13 27.63 38.60
N ARG A 44 -26.25 26.35 38.26
CA ARG A 44 -27.02 25.90 37.09
C ARG A 44 -28.51 26.07 37.36
N ILE A 45 -29.21 26.70 36.42
CA ILE A 45 -30.67 26.83 36.48
C ILE A 45 -31.28 25.49 36.08
N VAL A 46 -32.21 24.98 36.89
CA VAL A 46 -32.99 23.79 36.54
C VAL A 46 -33.94 24.18 35.40
N LEU A 47 -33.85 23.47 34.29
CA LEU A 47 -34.58 23.73 33.05
C LEU A 47 -36.06 23.34 33.20
N ASN A 48 -36.83 24.08 34.01
CA ASN A 48 -38.28 24.00 33.94
C ASN A 48 -38.76 24.95 32.82
N PRO A 49 -39.35 24.46 31.71
CA PRO A 49 -39.66 25.29 30.54
C PRO A 49 -40.60 26.46 30.82
N GLU A 50 -41.41 26.36 31.87
CA GLU A 50 -42.41 27.36 32.27
C GLU A 50 -41.94 28.29 33.40
N ALA A 51 -40.78 28.04 33.99
CA ALA A 51 -40.24 28.93 35.01
C ALA A 51 -39.82 30.27 34.39
N LYS A 52 -39.99 31.34 35.16
CA LYS A 52 -39.59 32.68 34.75
C LYS A 52 -38.10 32.85 35.00
N ILE A 53 -37.46 33.65 34.16
CA ILE A 53 -36.03 33.93 34.29
C ILE A 53 -35.74 34.72 35.58
N SER A 54 -36.72 35.46 36.11
CA SER A 54 -36.65 36.21 37.37
C SER A 54 -36.84 35.38 38.65
N ASP A 55 -37.14 34.07 38.53
CA ASP A 55 -37.33 33.22 39.70
C ASP A 55 -36.02 33.14 40.52
N PRO A 56 -36.09 33.23 41.87
CA PRO A 56 -34.90 33.29 42.71
C PRO A 56 -34.10 31.98 42.67
N VAL A 57 -32.90 32.04 42.08
CA VAL A 57 -31.96 30.91 42.05
C VAL A 57 -31.05 30.98 43.27
N GLY A 58 -31.29 30.10 44.25
CA GLY A 58 -30.53 30.07 45.50
C GLY A 58 -30.84 31.24 46.45
N GLY A 59 -32.09 31.72 46.45
CA GLY A 59 -32.58 32.75 47.37
C GLY A 59 -32.30 34.19 46.94
N LYS A 60 -31.75 34.41 45.74
CA LYS A 60 -31.54 35.75 45.14
C LYS A 60 -32.10 35.79 43.73
N THR A 61 -32.74 36.90 43.36
CA THR A 61 -33.12 37.15 41.98
C THR A 61 -31.87 37.29 41.12
N PRO A 62 -31.77 36.57 40.00
CA PRO A 62 -30.62 36.69 39.12
C PRO A 62 -30.66 38.04 38.40
N THR A 63 -29.55 38.78 38.42
CA THR A 63 -29.38 40.00 37.60
C THR A 63 -28.64 39.72 36.30
N LYS A 64 -27.86 38.64 36.27
CA LYS A 64 -27.06 38.21 35.13
C LYS A 64 -27.12 36.69 34.92
N ILE A 65 -27.33 36.27 33.68
CA ILE A 65 -27.37 34.86 33.27
C ILE A 65 -26.30 34.61 32.23
N MET A 66 -25.52 33.55 32.41
CA MET A 66 -24.54 33.08 31.44
C MET A 66 -25.07 31.87 30.69
N VAL A 67 -24.99 31.90 29.37
CA VAL A 67 -25.38 30.80 28.49
C VAL A 67 -24.12 30.09 28.03
N LEU A 68 -24.09 28.77 28.16
CA LEU A 68 -23.08 27.89 27.61
C LEU A 68 -23.70 27.03 26.52
N GLY A 69 -23.01 26.90 25.39
CA GLY A 69 -23.45 26.05 24.29
C GLY A 69 -22.47 26.09 23.10
N SER A 70 -22.41 24.97 22.38
CA SER A 70 -21.76 24.87 21.07
C SER A 70 -22.80 25.06 19.97
N SER A 71 -22.43 25.74 18.89
CA SER A 71 -23.29 25.79 17.71
C SER A 71 -23.31 24.42 17.05
N GLN A 72 -24.43 24.07 16.40
CA GLN A 72 -24.59 22.81 15.68
C GLN A 72 -23.50 22.63 14.62
N GLN A 73 -23.19 23.70 13.87
CA GLN A 73 -22.18 23.69 12.80
C GLN A 73 -20.79 23.27 13.30
N LYS A 74 -20.37 23.76 14.48
CA LYS A 74 -19.09 23.38 15.07
C LYS A 74 -19.08 21.95 15.62
N SER A 75 -20.24 21.48 16.07
CA SER A 75 -20.37 20.11 16.58
C SER A 75 -20.30 19.10 15.43
N ASP A 76 -20.94 19.42 14.30
CA ASP A 76 -20.92 18.60 13.08
C ASP A 76 -19.53 18.59 12.41
N GLU A 77 -18.80 19.71 12.44
CA GLU A 77 -17.42 19.82 11.96
C GLU A 77 -16.46 18.93 12.77
N ILE A 78 -16.58 18.96 14.11
CA ILE A 78 -15.80 18.10 15.01
C ILE A 78 -16.13 16.62 14.79
N ALA A 79 -17.41 16.27 14.63
CA ALA A 79 -17.81 14.90 14.33
C ALA A 79 -17.29 14.41 12.97
N SER A 80 -17.31 15.28 11.95
CA SER A 80 -16.82 14.98 10.61
C SER A 80 -15.32 14.77 10.56
N SER A 81 -14.55 15.60 11.27
CA SER A 81 -13.10 15.47 11.40
C SER A 81 -12.70 14.23 12.19
N ALA A 82 -13.40 13.89 13.28
CA ALA A 82 -13.20 12.64 14.01
C ALA A 82 -13.46 11.40 13.13
N ASN A 83 -14.56 11.40 12.37
CA ASN A 83 -14.89 10.33 11.44
C ASN A 83 -13.90 10.22 10.27
N ALA A 84 -13.32 11.33 9.82
CA ALA A 84 -12.27 11.33 8.80
C ALA A 84 -10.98 10.70 9.35
N TYR A 85 -10.60 11.05 10.58
CA TYR A 85 -9.44 10.49 11.27
C TYR A 85 -9.57 8.96 11.46
N ILE A 86 -10.72 8.49 11.97
CA ILE A 86 -10.98 7.04 12.14
C ILE A 86 -10.88 6.30 10.79
N ARG A 87 -11.47 6.85 9.72
CA ARG A 87 -11.38 6.26 8.37
C ARG A 87 -9.96 6.27 7.80
N GLN A 88 -9.13 7.23 8.19
CA GLN A 88 -7.73 7.28 7.77
C GLN A 88 -6.90 6.23 8.50
N GLU A 89 -7.05 6.10 9.82
CA GLU A 89 -6.38 5.06 10.60
C GLU A 89 -6.79 3.65 10.15
N ALA A 90 -8.09 3.39 9.95
CA ALA A 90 -8.56 2.08 9.47
C ALA A 90 -7.95 1.70 8.10
N ARG A 91 -7.78 2.67 7.19
CA ARG A 91 -7.09 2.43 5.90
C ARG A 91 -5.61 2.13 6.09
N ARG A 92 -4.95 2.83 7.03
CA ARG A 92 -3.53 2.59 7.35
C ARG A 92 -3.33 1.22 7.96
N GLU A 93 -4.19 0.81 8.88
CA GLU A 93 -4.21 -0.52 9.48
C GLU A 93 -4.43 -1.62 8.43
N GLN A 94 -5.41 -1.44 7.54
CA GLN A 94 -5.64 -2.37 6.43
C GLN A 94 -4.43 -2.46 5.48
N ALA A 95 -3.78 -1.34 5.16
CA ALA A 95 -2.58 -1.34 4.33
C ALA A 95 -1.43 -2.09 5.01
N VAL A 96 -1.17 -1.84 6.31
CA VAL A 96 -0.16 -2.55 7.09
C VAL A 96 -0.48 -4.05 7.21
N ALA A 97 -1.75 -4.41 7.45
CA ALA A 97 -2.20 -5.79 7.51
C ALA A 97 -2.02 -6.51 6.16
N SER A 98 -2.30 -5.84 5.04
CA SER A 98 -2.10 -6.41 3.70
C SER A 98 -0.61 -6.64 3.37
N LEU A 99 0.27 -5.73 3.80
CA LEU A 99 1.72 -5.89 3.68
C LEU A 99 2.24 -7.03 4.57
N ALA A 100 1.71 -7.16 5.79
CA ALA A 100 2.07 -8.26 6.70
C ALA A 100 1.56 -9.61 6.18
N ALA A 101 0.36 -9.67 5.58
CA ALA A 101 -0.19 -10.87 4.97
C ALA A 101 0.65 -11.31 3.75
N ARG A 102 1.13 -10.37 2.91
CA ARG A 102 2.05 -10.66 1.81
C ARG A 102 3.37 -11.28 2.28
N LYS A 103 3.90 -10.84 3.43
CA LYS A 103 5.10 -11.43 4.05
C LYS A 103 4.86 -12.82 4.64
N ARG A 104 3.61 -13.17 4.93
CA ARG A 104 3.18 -14.45 5.50
C ARG A 104 2.61 -15.43 4.47
N ALA A 105 2.58 -15.06 3.19
CA ALA A 105 2.29 -16.02 2.14
C ALA A 105 3.27 -17.20 2.30
N PRO A 106 2.78 -18.44 2.34
CA PRO A 106 3.65 -19.59 2.54
C PRO A 106 4.70 -19.55 1.43
N ALA A 107 5.98 -19.59 1.81
CA ALA A 107 7.04 -19.89 0.87
C ALA A 107 6.61 -21.17 0.17
N VAL A 108 6.39 -21.12 -1.14
CA VAL A 108 6.06 -22.31 -1.91
C VAL A 108 7.31 -23.20 -1.85
N THR A 109 7.37 -24.05 -0.84
CA THR A 109 8.34 -25.13 -0.71
C THR A 109 7.93 -26.19 -1.74
N THR A 110 8.13 -25.90 -3.02
CA THR A 110 8.16 -26.97 -4.01
C THR A 110 9.36 -27.83 -3.66
N ALA A 111 9.15 -29.15 -3.60
CA ALA A 111 10.25 -30.11 -3.58
C ALA A 111 11.26 -29.76 -4.70
N PRO A 112 12.56 -30.11 -4.55
CA PRO A 112 13.52 -29.92 -5.63
C PRO A 112 13.00 -30.65 -6.88
N THR A 113 12.61 -29.89 -7.90
CA THR A 113 12.14 -30.44 -9.16
C THR A 113 13.34 -30.66 -10.07
N GLU A 114 13.27 -31.65 -10.96
CA GLU A 114 14.31 -31.86 -11.97
C GLU A 114 14.33 -30.74 -13.03
N TYR A 115 13.29 -29.89 -13.05
CA TYR A 115 13.11 -28.81 -14.00
C TYR A 115 13.61 -27.49 -13.40
N THR A 116 14.93 -27.40 -13.24
CA THR A 116 15.63 -26.25 -12.65
C THR A 116 17.02 -26.07 -13.30
N PHE A 117 17.74 -25.03 -12.86
CA PHE A 117 19.18 -24.90 -13.09
C PHE A 117 19.91 -25.72 -12.04
N HIS A 118 20.65 -26.76 -12.42
CA HIS A 118 21.25 -27.67 -11.44
C HIS A 118 22.46 -27.03 -10.74
N GLU A 119 23.31 -26.37 -11.52
CA GLU A 119 24.52 -25.69 -11.06
C GLU A 119 24.50 -24.22 -11.51
N ILE A 120 25.10 -23.35 -10.70
CA ILE A 120 25.32 -21.94 -11.03
C ILE A 120 26.81 -21.65 -11.00
N LYS A 121 27.32 -20.92 -12.01
CA LYS A 121 28.73 -20.52 -12.10
C LYS A 121 28.87 -19.03 -12.39
N ALA A 122 29.67 -18.34 -11.60
CA ALA A 122 30.12 -16.99 -11.92
C ALA A 122 31.53 -17.02 -12.51
N LEU A 123 31.93 -15.93 -13.18
CA LEU A 123 33.32 -15.77 -13.58
C LEU A 123 34.22 -15.63 -12.35
N PRO A 124 35.48 -16.11 -12.40
CA PRO A 124 36.38 -16.11 -11.24
C PRO A 124 37.01 -14.74 -10.94
N TYR A 125 36.63 -13.69 -11.67
CA TYR A 125 37.16 -12.33 -11.55
C TYR A 125 36.04 -11.30 -11.38
N GLY A 126 36.42 -10.10 -10.93
CA GLY A 126 35.46 -9.07 -10.54
C GLY A 126 34.70 -9.45 -9.27
N ASP A 127 33.53 -8.86 -9.08
CA ASP A 127 32.61 -9.25 -8.01
C ASP A 127 31.95 -10.59 -8.35
N SER A 128 32.64 -11.69 -8.02
CA SER A 128 32.18 -13.06 -8.28
C SER A 128 31.04 -13.47 -7.35
N GLN A 129 31.09 -13.04 -6.08
CA GLN A 129 30.01 -13.34 -5.12
C GLN A 129 28.71 -12.64 -5.51
N GLY A 130 28.76 -11.35 -5.87
CA GLY A 130 27.57 -10.64 -6.35
C GLY A 130 26.99 -11.25 -7.64
N ALA A 131 27.85 -11.80 -8.51
CA ALA A 131 27.41 -12.52 -9.70
C ALA A 131 26.70 -13.85 -9.34
N LEU A 132 27.26 -14.63 -8.41
CA LEU A 132 26.60 -15.83 -7.88
C LEU A 132 25.25 -15.49 -7.27
N ASP A 133 25.17 -14.44 -6.45
CA ASP A 133 23.93 -13.99 -5.82
C ASP A 133 22.89 -13.54 -6.87
N TYR A 134 23.34 -12.87 -7.94
CA TYR A 134 22.48 -12.46 -9.05
C TYR A 134 21.91 -13.67 -9.81
N LEU A 135 22.75 -14.64 -10.14
CA LEU A 135 22.34 -15.87 -10.84
C LEU A 135 21.46 -16.74 -9.93
N GLN A 136 21.76 -16.80 -8.64
CA GLN A 136 20.93 -17.48 -7.64
C GLN A 136 19.54 -16.82 -7.57
N ARG A 137 19.48 -15.49 -7.61
CA ARG A 137 18.21 -14.75 -7.69
C ARG A 137 17.42 -15.06 -8.97
N ILE A 138 18.08 -15.29 -10.10
CA ILE A 138 17.40 -15.76 -11.33
C ILE A 138 16.82 -17.15 -11.12
N LYS A 139 17.62 -18.09 -10.58
CA LYS A 139 17.18 -19.46 -10.28
C LYS A 139 16.00 -19.50 -9.32
N ASP A 140 16.01 -18.65 -8.31
CA ASP A 140 14.99 -18.60 -7.27
C ASP A 140 13.76 -17.76 -7.63
N ASP A 141 13.78 -17.05 -8.77
CA ASP A 141 12.64 -16.27 -9.25
C ASP A 141 11.43 -17.19 -9.45
N LEU A 142 10.31 -16.85 -8.81
CA LEU A 142 9.10 -17.67 -8.82
C LEU A 142 8.56 -17.87 -10.24
N GLY A 143 8.60 -16.82 -11.07
CA GLY A 143 8.15 -16.92 -12.45
C GLY A 143 9.02 -17.84 -13.27
N VAL A 144 10.34 -17.79 -13.07
CA VAL A 144 11.29 -18.69 -13.72
C VAL A 144 11.07 -20.14 -13.28
N ARG A 145 10.93 -20.40 -11.97
CA ARG A 145 10.68 -21.74 -11.44
C ARG A 145 9.39 -22.36 -11.99
N VAL A 146 8.30 -21.58 -11.97
CA VAL A 146 7.01 -22.06 -12.49
C VAL A 146 7.07 -22.29 -14.00
N LEU A 147 7.74 -21.40 -14.74
CA LEU A 147 7.95 -21.57 -16.18
C LEU A 147 8.69 -22.89 -16.45
N MET A 148 9.83 -23.11 -15.78
CA MET A 148 10.63 -24.31 -16.01
C MET A 148 9.85 -25.58 -15.67
N GLU A 149 9.08 -25.57 -14.58
CA GLU A 149 8.24 -26.70 -14.20
C GLU A 149 7.12 -26.97 -15.22
N LYS A 150 6.42 -25.92 -15.66
CA LYS A 150 5.29 -26.00 -16.61
C LYS A 150 5.72 -26.50 -17.97
N TYR A 151 6.86 -26.04 -18.47
CA TYR A 151 7.40 -26.41 -19.78
C TYR A 151 8.48 -27.50 -19.71
N LYS A 152 8.66 -28.12 -18.54
CA LYS A 152 9.58 -29.23 -18.31
C LYS A 152 11.01 -28.92 -18.78
N LEU A 153 11.44 -27.67 -18.54
CA LEU A 153 12.74 -27.16 -18.93
C LEU A 153 13.79 -27.59 -17.92
N LYS A 154 14.85 -28.22 -18.40
CA LYS A 154 16.00 -28.62 -17.61
C LYS A 154 17.23 -27.89 -18.10
N VAL A 155 18.00 -27.33 -17.17
CA VAL A 155 19.30 -26.73 -17.47
C VAL A 155 20.36 -27.25 -16.52
N ASN A 156 21.47 -27.79 -17.01
CA ASN A 156 22.50 -28.33 -16.11
C ASN A 156 23.29 -27.19 -15.47
N VAL A 157 23.75 -26.21 -16.26
CA VAL A 157 24.56 -25.10 -15.74
C VAL A 157 24.00 -23.75 -16.19
N LEU A 158 23.74 -22.86 -15.23
CA LEU A 158 23.52 -21.43 -15.48
C LEU A 158 24.80 -20.66 -15.14
N SER A 159 25.43 -20.08 -16.15
CA SER A 159 26.71 -19.38 -15.98
C SER A 159 26.62 -17.90 -16.35
N GLU A 160 27.51 -17.11 -15.77
CA GLU A 160 27.86 -15.81 -16.32
C GLU A 160 28.57 -15.98 -17.67
N LEU A 161 28.17 -15.20 -18.68
CA LEU A 161 28.79 -15.15 -20.00
C LEU A 161 30.05 -14.29 -19.98
N ASP A 162 31.20 -14.86 -20.37
CA ASP A 162 32.44 -14.10 -20.50
C ASP A 162 32.36 -13.09 -21.66
N PRO A 163 32.40 -11.78 -21.36
CA PRO A 163 32.35 -10.76 -22.39
C PRO A 163 33.63 -10.69 -23.24
N ALA A 164 34.81 -11.06 -22.73
CA ALA A 164 36.05 -10.99 -23.50
C ALA A 164 36.04 -11.97 -24.70
N LEU A 165 35.43 -13.14 -24.52
CA LEU A 165 35.32 -14.19 -25.53
C LEU A 165 34.18 -13.97 -26.53
N ASN A 166 33.24 -13.06 -26.24
CA ASN A 166 31.97 -12.93 -26.96
C ASN A 166 31.70 -11.51 -27.50
N THR A 167 32.74 -10.68 -27.63
CA THR A 167 32.64 -9.28 -28.14
C THR A 167 33.46 -9.05 -29.41
N GLY A 168 34.01 -10.11 -30.03
CA GLY A 168 34.90 -10.03 -31.21
C GLY A 168 34.22 -9.83 -32.57
N SER A 169 32.91 -9.61 -32.64
CA SER A 169 32.18 -9.46 -33.90
C SER A 169 31.07 -8.42 -33.70
N LYS A 170 30.61 -7.76 -34.78
CA LYS A 170 29.65 -6.64 -34.78
C LYS A 170 28.33 -6.83 -34.02
N GLU A 171 28.09 -8.01 -33.44
CA GLU A 171 26.89 -8.39 -32.71
C GLU A 171 27.26 -8.78 -31.28
N ARG A 172 26.84 -7.94 -30.33
CA ARG A 172 27.06 -8.15 -28.90
C ARG A 172 26.14 -9.25 -28.40
N ARG A 173 26.68 -10.42 -28.07
CA ARG A 173 25.89 -11.50 -27.44
C ARG A 173 25.55 -11.14 -26.00
N LEU A 174 24.25 -11.28 -25.68
CA LEU A 174 23.70 -11.07 -24.33
C LEU A 174 23.46 -12.40 -23.61
N GLY A 175 23.27 -13.49 -24.35
CA GLY A 175 23.11 -14.83 -23.83
C GLY A 175 23.62 -15.86 -24.83
N LEU A 176 23.78 -17.09 -24.37
CA LEU A 176 24.08 -18.25 -25.19
C LEU A 176 23.54 -19.52 -24.55
N ASN A 177 22.73 -20.28 -25.28
CA ASN A 177 22.38 -21.65 -24.96
C ASN A 177 23.30 -22.64 -25.71
N ARG A 178 23.95 -23.54 -24.96
CA ARG A 178 24.73 -24.65 -25.50
C ARG A 178 23.96 -25.96 -25.33
N ASN A 179 23.86 -26.70 -26.43
CA ASN A 179 23.30 -28.06 -26.47
C ASN A 179 21.92 -28.17 -25.79
N ARG A 180 21.02 -27.23 -26.12
CA ARG A 180 19.60 -27.27 -25.71
C ARG A 180 19.41 -27.39 -24.19
N GLY A 181 20.14 -26.58 -23.43
CA GLY A 181 20.03 -26.52 -21.98
C GLY A 181 21.14 -27.27 -21.22
N GLU A 182 22.18 -27.75 -21.89
CA GLU A 182 23.36 -28.22 -21.15
C GLU A 182 23.99 -27.07 -20.37
N MET A 183 24.17 -25.92 -21.02
CA MET A 183 24.69 -24.73 -20.38
C MET A 183 24.02 -23.49 -20.98
N ILE A 184 23.49 -22.64 -20.11
CA ILE A 184 23.03 -21.31 -20.49
C ILE A 184 23.96 -20.28 -19.86
N GLU A 185 24.53 -19.43 -20.70
CA GLU A 185 25.40 -18.34 -20.29
C GLU A 185 24.68 -17.01 -20.46
N LEU A 186 24.66 -16.16 -19.43
CA LEU A 186 23.98 -14.86 -19.47
C LEU A 186 24.97 -13.72 -19.19
N ARG A 187 24.89 -12.65 -19.98
CA ARG A 187 25.56 -11.40 -19.68
C ARG A 187 24.80 -10.69 -18.57
N ILE A 188 25.37 -10.70 -17.37
CA ILE A 188 24.77 -10.07 -16.19
C ILE A 188 25.45 -8.77 -15.78
N ARG A 189 26.60 -8.41 -16.35
CA ARG A 189 27.35 -7.18 -16.02
C ARG A 189 27.10 -6.05 -17.01
N THR A 190 27.12 -4.83 -16.50
CA THR A 190 27.14 -3.61 -17.31
C THR A 190 28.46 -3.46 -18.07
N ASP A 191 28.45 -2.64 -19.11
CA ASP A 191 29.56 -2.46 -20.04
C ASP A 191 30.83 -1.89 -19.39
N ASP A 192 30.63 -1.09 -18.35
CA ASP A 192 31.70 -0.51 -17.53
C ASP A 192 32.22 -1.50 -16.47
N TYR A 193 31.61 -2.69 -16.35
CA TYR A 193 31.89 -3.71 -15.35
C TYR A 193 31.77 -3.23 -13.90
N MET A 194 31.19 -2.05 -13.68
CA MET A 194 31.02 -1.46 -12.35
C MET A 194 29.74 -1.95 -11.67
N GLY A 195 28.88 -2.68 -12.38
CA GLY A 195 27.63 -3.19 -11.82
C GLY A 195 26.98 -4.29 -12.65
N PHE A 196 25.73 -4.58 -12.28
CA PHE A 196 24.90 -5.61 -12.90
C PHE A 196 23.81 -5.02 -13.78
N CYS A 197 23.47 -5.73 -14.86
CA CYS A 197 22.38 -5.41 -15.75
C CYS A 197 21.03 -5.39 -15.02
N ASN A 198 20.05 -4.72 -15.61
CA ASN A 198 18.69 -4.72 -15.10
C ASN A 198 18.12 -6.15 -15.11
N PHE A 199 17.62 -6.60 -13.94
CA PHE A 199 17.08 -7.94 -13.74
C PHE A 199 15.98 -8.33 -14.74
N ASN A 200 15.10 -7.40 -15.10
CA ASN A 200 14.03 -7.68 -16.06
C ASN A 200 14.54 -7.83 -17.49
N GLU A 201 15.59 -7.09 -17.87
CA GLU A 201 16.22 -7.25 -19.19
C GLU A 201 16.96 -8.59 -19.27
N VAL A 202 17.68 -8.99 -18.21
CA VAL A 202 18.32 -10.32 -18.15
C VAL A 202 17.29 -11.44 -18.20
N LYS A 203 16.11 -11.29 -17.57
CA LYS A 203 15.02 -12.28 -17.68
C LYS A 203 14.50 -12.44 -19.10
N LYS A 204 14.43 -11.37 -19.91
CA LYS A 204 14.05 -11.48 -21.32
C LYS A 204 15.07 -12.28 -22.11
N VAL A 205 16.36 -12.01 -21.89
CA VAL A 205 17.45 -12.80 -22.49
C VAL A 205 17.36 -14.25 -22.04
N LEU A 206 17.10 -14.53 -20.76
CA LEU A 206 16.88 -15.89 -20.30
C LEU A 206 15.71 -16.59 -21.01
N CYS A 207 14.59 -15.90 -21.26
CA CYS A 207 13.47 -16.47 -22.01
C CYS A 207 13.88 -16.86 -23.44
N HIS A 208 14.70 -16.01 -24.08
CA HIS A 208 15.29 -16.29 -25.38
C HIS A 208 16.15 -17.55 -25.35
N GLU A 209 17.09 -17.63 -24.40
CA GLU A 209 17.96 -18.79 -24.28
C GLU A 209 17.18 -20.06 -23.90
N LEU A 210 16.17 -19.98 -23.05
CA LEU A 210 15.33 -21.15 -22.72
C LEU A 210 14.50 -21.64 -23.91
N ALA A 211 14.08 -20.76 -24.82
CA ALA A 211 13.40 -21.16 -26.05
C ALA A 211 14.30 -22.04 -26.93
N HIS A 212 15.62 -21.75 -26.93
CA HIS A 212 16.64 -22.57 -27.59
C HIS A 212 16.78 -24.00 -27.06
N ASN A 213 16.14 -24.38 -25.94
CA ASN A 213 16.02 -25.79 -25.58
C ASN A 213 15.22 -26.58 -26.63
N THR A 214 14.27 -25.93 -27.32
CA THR A 214 13.36 -26.60 -28.26
C THR A 214 13.48 -26.10 -29.70
N GLN A 215 13.78 -24.82 -29.91
CA GLN A 215 13.83 -24.17 -31.22
C GLN A 215 15.25 -23.65 -31.53
N ASP A 216 15.90 -24.11 -32.59
CA ASP A 216 17.27 -23.69 -32.90
C ASP A 216 17.30 -22.35 -33.64
N ASP A 217 16.56 -22.24 -34.74
CA ASP A 217 16.56 -21.05 -35.61
C ASP A 217 15.61 -19.96 -35.13
N HIS A 218 15.94 -18.69 -35.39
CA HIS A 218 15.11 -17.51 -35.02
C HIS A 218 13.89 -17.31 -35.94
N ASP A 219 13.12 -18.37 -36.16
CA ASP A 219 11.92 -18.37 -36.98
C ASP A 219 10.66 -17.91 -36.21
N GLU A 220 9.49 -17.94 -36.88
CA GLU A 220 8.23 -17.53 -36.25
C GLU A 220 7.88 -18.41 -35.03
N ALA A 221 8.23 -19.70 -35.06
CA ALA A 221 7.97 -20.63 -33.96
C ALA A 221 8.83 -20.29 -32.74
N PHE A 222 10.12 -20.02 -32.93
CA PHE A 222 11.02 -19.51 -31.90
C PHE A 222 10.45 -18.26 -31.22
N TRP A 223 10.08 -17.25 -32.01
CA TRP A 223 9.58 -16.00 -31.44
C TRP A 223 8.23 -16.15 -30.74
N LYS A 224 7.40 -17.13 -31.14
CA LYS A 224 6.18 -17.49 -30.41
C LYS A 224 6.51 -18.06 -29.02
N VAL A 225 7.48 -18.97 -28.93
CA VAL A 225 7.94 -19.54 -27.64
C VAL A 225 8.54 -18.47 -26.74
N CYS A 226 9.44 -17.62 -27.26
CA CYS A 226 10.03 -16.52 -26.48
C CYS A 226 8.98 -15.60 -25.86
N ARG A 227 8.03 -15.12 -26.66
CA ARG A 227 6.94 -14.25 -26.17
C ARG A 227 6.03 -14.96 -25.18
N LEU A 228 5.80 -16.25 -25.36
CA LEU A 228 5.03 -17.06 -24.41
C LEU A 228 5.75 -17.11 -23.07
N TYR A 229 7.04 -17.44 -23.05
CA TYR A 229 7.84 -17.52 -21.82
C TYR A 229 7.96 -16.18 -21.11
N GLU A 230 8.20 -15.10 -21.84
CA GLU A 230 8.22 -13.75 -21.28
C GLU A 230 6.88 -13.39 -20.62
N ARG A 231 5.75 -13.73 -21.27
CA ARG A 231 4.42 -13.49 -20.69
C ARG A 231 4.25 -14.29 -19.40
N GLU A 232 4.57 -15.58 -19.43
CA GLU A 232 4.43 -16.47 -18.28
C GLU A 232 5.27 -16.00 -17.09
N ILE A 233 6.55 -15.66 -17.27
CA ILE A 233 7.39 -15.13 -16.19
C ILE A 233 6.81 -13.83 -15.59
N ASN A 234 6.19 -12.98 -16.42
CA ASN A 234 5.65 -11.69 -15.99
C ASN A 234 4.19 -11.74 -15.49
N GLN A 235 3.50 -12.89 -15.54
CA GLN A 235 2.09 -13.03 -15.15
C GLN A 235 1.80 -12.79 -13.65
N GLY A 236 2.79 -12.39 -12.85
CA GLY A 236 2.58 -12.02 -11.46
C GLY A 236 2.12 -13.22 -10.63
N TRP A 237 3.01 -14.21 -10.48
CA TRP A 237 2.80 -15.41 -9.65
C TRP A 237 2.60 -15.13 -8.15
N GLY A 238 2.29 -13.89 -7.76
CA GLY A 238 2.04 -13.42 -6.39
C GLY A 238 0.55 -13.34 -5.98
N THR A 239 -0.37 -13.87 -6.78
CA THR A 239 -1.80 -13.93 -6.45
C THR A 239 -2.42 -15.26 -6.88
N GLY A 240 -2.43 -16.24 -5.97
CA GLY A 240 -3.47 -17.27 -5.91
C GLY A 240 -3.54 -18.34 -7.01
N HIS A 241 -2.63 -18.39 -7.99
CA HIS A 241 -2.63 -19.48 -8.96
C HIS A 241 -1.96 -20.73 -8.38
N ARG A 242 -2.80 -21.65 -7.90
CA ARG A 242 -2.41 -23.03 -7.62
C ARG A 242 -2.18 -23.72 -8.96
N LEU A 243 -1.04 -24.38 -9.10
CA LEU A 243 -0.79 -25.28 -10.22
C LEU A 243 -1.73 -26.48 -10.03
N ASP A 244 -2.88 -26.47 -10.69
CA ASP A 244 -3.72 -27.65 -10.74
C ASP A 244 -2.98 -28.71 -11.56
N SER A 245 -2.76 -29.85 -10.90
CA SER A 245 -2.01 -31.01 -11.38
C SER A 245 -2.84 -31.88 -12.31
#